data_AF-A0A0F2JED6-F1
#
_entry.id   AF-A0A0F2JED6-F1
#
_cell.length_a   1.000
_cell.length_b   1.000
_cell.length_c   1.000
_cell.angle_alpha   90.00
_cell.angle_beta   90.00
_cell.angle_gamma   90.00
#
_symmetry.space_group_name_H-M   'P 1'
#
loop_
_entity.id
_entity.type
_entity.pdbx_description
1 polymer ?
#
loop_
_entity_poly.entity_id
_entity_poly.type
_entity_poly.pdbx_seq_one_letter_code
_entity_poly.pdbx_strand_id
1 'polypeptide(L)' 'MVEFTSHELEIIEVALVQYMKRLESGVFAERERGRIQVILEKIDNLSNDMEKL' A
#
# COMPACT_ATOMS: atom_id res chain seq x y z
N MET A 1 -2.95 -13.90 -15.04
CA MET A 1 -2.89 -12.90 -13.96
C MET A 1 -1.43 -12.50 -13.84
N VAL A 2 -1.11 -11.21 -13.79
CA VAL A 2 0.26 -10.76 -13.53
C VAL A 2 0.37 -10.61 -12.01
N GLU A 3 1.27 -11.36 -11.39
CA GLU A 3 1.55 -11.29 -9.95
C GLU A 3 2.74 -10.36 -9.70
N PHE A 4 2.68 -9.56 -8.64
CA PHE A 4 3.79 -8.74 -8.20
C PHE A 4 4.80 -9.60 -7.43
N THR A 5 6.09 -9.34 -7.64
CA THR A 5 7.16 -9.84 -6.80
C THR A 5 7.18 -9.12 -5.44
N SER A 6 7.81 -9.71 -4.42
CA SER A 6 7.99 -9.08 -3.10
C SER A 6 8.67 -7.72 -3.21
N HIS A 7 9.67 -7.59 -4.09
CA HIS A 7 10.35 -6.31 -4.29
C HIS A 7 9.45 -5.24 -4.95
N GLU A 8 8.58 -5.64 -5.89
CA GLU A 8 7.61 -4.70 -6.48
C GLU A 8 6.57 -4.25 -5.44
N LEU A 9 6.15 -5.15 -4.55
CA LEU A 9 5.27 -4.81 -3.44
C LEU A 9 5.90 -3.78 -2.48
N GLU A 10 7.19 -3.93 -2.13
CA GLU A 10 7.93 -2.95 -1.34
C GLU A 10 7.97 -1.57 -2.01
N ILE A 11 8.24 -1.53 -3.32
CA ILE A 11 8.26 -0.26 -4.09
C ILE A 11 6.89 0.42 -4.03
N ILE A 12 5.81 -0.34 -4.18
CA ILE A 12 4.44 0.17 -4.13
C ILE A 12 4.13 0.70 -2.71
N GLU A 13 4.51 -0.03 -1.67
CA GLU A 13 4.32 0.37 -0.27
C GLU A 13 4.99 1.73 0.00
N VAL A 14 6.26 1.88 -0.39
CA VAL A 14 7.00 3.13 -0.24
C VAL A 14 6.32 4.27 -0.99
N ALA A 15 5.88 4.05 -2.23
CA ALA A 15 5.19 5.07 -3.03
C ALA A 15 3.89 5.53 -2.37
N LEU A 16 3.10 4.60 -1.83
CA LEU A 16 1.84 4.88 -1.14
C LEU A 16 2.06 5.67 0.16
N VAL A 17 3.06 5.30 0.97
CA VAL A 17 3.41 6.04 2.20
C VAL A 17 3.87 7.46 1.86
N GLN A 18 4.66 7.62 0.80
CA GLN A 18 5.10 8.96 0.34
C GLN A 18 3.92 9.79 -0.16
N TYR A 19 2.96 9.17 -0.86
CA TYR A 19 1.74 9.85 -1.29
C TYR A 19 0.89 10.28 -0.09
N MET A 20 0.67 9.41 0.92
CA MET A 20 -0.06 9.76 2.14
C MET A 20 0.51 10.97 2.87
N LYS A 21 1.84 11.06 2.97
CA LYS A 21 2.55 12.18 3.62
C LYS A 21 2.33 13.52 2.92
N ARG A 22 2.01 13.50 1.62
CA ARG A 22 1.76 14.70 0.80
C ARG A 22 0.29 15.11 0.76
N LEU A 23 -0.63 14.28 1.26
CA LEU A 23 -2.04 14.63 1.32
C LEU A 23 -2.26 15.77 2.32
N GLU A 24 -2.90 16.83 1.87
CA GLU A 24 -3.33 17.97 2.70
C GLU A 24 -4.40 17.56 3.72
N SER A 25 -4.90 18.51 4.51
CA SER A 25 -6.05 18.26 5.41
C SER A 25 -7.38 18.34 4.66
N GLY A 26 -8.40 17.62 5.14
CA GLY A 26 -9.77 17.70 4.65
C GLY A 26 -10.38 16.35 4.28
N VAL A 27 -11.69 16.35 4.03
CA VAL A 27 -12.50 15.13 3.82
C VAL A 27 -11.95 14.24 2.71
N PHE A 28 -11.47 14.83 1.61
CA PHE A 28 -10.85 14.08 0.51
C PHE A 28 -9.58 13.36 0.96
N ALA A 29 -8.69 14.07 1.67
CA ALA A 29 -7.44 13.50 2.14
C ALA A 29 -7.65 12.40 3.19
N GLU A 30 -8.62 12.55 4.09
CA GLU A 30 -8.99 11.50 5.04
C GLU A 30 -9.50 10.24 4.31
N ARG A 31 -10.34 10.43 3.30
CA ARG A 31 -10.84 9.33 2.46
C ARG A 31 -9.71 8.63 1.71
N GLU A 32 -8.81 9.40 1.11
CA GLU A 32 -7.66 8.83 0.40
C GLU A 32 -6.71 8.09 1.35
N ARG A 33 -6.45 8.62 2.55
CA ARG A 33 -5.66 7.89 3.58
C ARG A 33 -6.29 6.54 3.92
N GLY A 34 -7.61 6.50 4.09
CA GLY A 34 -8.33 5.24 4.35
C GLY A 34 -8.23 4.24 3.19
N ARG A 35 -8.33 4.71 1.94
CA ARG A 35 -8.13 3.84 0.76
C ARG A 35 -6.72 3.28 0.69
N ILE A 36 -5.72 4.11 0.99
CA ILE A 36 -4.31 3.70 0.97
C ILE A 36 -4.04 2.67 2.08
N GLN A 37 -4.58 2.87 3.29
CA GLN A 37 -4.46 1.90 4.38
C GLN A 37 -4.97 0.51 3.97
N VAL A 38 -6.14 0.44 3.32
CA VAL A 38 -6.68 -0.84 2.81
C VAL A 38 -5.76 -1.47 1.77
N ILE A 39 -5.06 -0.68 0.95
CA ILE A 39 -4.10 -1.22 -0.03
C ILE A 39 -2.85 -1.74 0.69
N LEU A 40 -2.32 -1.01 1.67
CA LEU A 40 -1.16 -1.44 2.46
C LEU A 40 -1.45 -2.75 3.21
N GLU A 41 -2.61 -2.89 3.84
CA GLU A 41 -3.02 -4.15 4.48
C GLU A 41 -3.07 -5.33 3.50
N LYS A 42 -3.46 -5.10 2.24
CA LYS A 42 -3.44 -6.13 1.21
C LYS A 42 -2.01 -6.50 0.79
N ILE A 43 -1.13 -5.51 0.71
CA ILE A 43 0.29 -5.74 0.40
C ILE A 43 0.95 -6.56 1.51
N ASP A 44 0.68 -6.25 2.78
CA ASP A 44 1.18 -7.01 3.93
C ASP A 44 0.71 -8.47 3.87
N ASN A 45 -0.57 -8.70 3.59
CA ASN A 45 -1.09 -10.07 3.48
C ASN A 45 -0.44 -10.85 2.34
N LEU A 46 -0.27 -10.23 1.17
CA LEU A 46 0.39 -10.86 0.02
C LEU A 46 1.86 -11.19 0.33
N SER A 47 2.58 -10.27 0.97
CA SER A 47 3.99 -10.47 1.32
C SER A 47 4.17 -11.60 2.34
N ASN A 48 3.30 -11.66 3.35
CA ASN A 48 3.29 -12.74 4.35
C ASN A 48 2.96 -14.11 3.76
N ASP A 49 2.13 -14.18 2.72
CA ASP A 49 1.82 -15.43 2.03
C ASP A 49 3.01 -15.92 1.18
N MET A 50 3.81 -14.99 0.63
CA MET A 50 5.02 -15.32 -0.13
C MET A 50 6.17 -15.83 0.76
N GLU A 51 6.32 -15.31 1.98
CA GLU A 51 7.37 -15.75 2.92
C GLU A 51 7.15 -17.16 3.49
N LYS A 52 5.92 -17.69 3.41
CA LYS A 52 5.55 -19.02 3.91
C LYS A 52 5.78 -20.15 2.89
N LEU A 53 6.09 -19.81 1.64
CA LEU A 53 6.37 -20.75 0.54
C LEU A 53 7.85 -21.09 0.46
#